data_AF-A0A1Q3M691-F1
#
_entry.id   AF-A0A1Q3M691-F1
#
_cell.length_a   1.000
_cell.length_b   1.000
_cell.length_c   1.000
_cell.angle_alpha   90.00
_cell.angle_beta   90.00
_cell.angle_gamma   90.00
#
_symmetry.space_group_name_H-M   'P 1'
#
loop_
_entity.id
_entity.type
_entity.pdbx_description
1 polymer ?
#
loop_
_entity_poly.entity_id
_entity_poly.type
_entity_poly.pdbx_seq_one_letter_code
_entity_poly.pdbx_strand_id
1 'polypeptide(L)'
;MLDSKTKKVEHNEGRIRKHLCITRFNPERADKQEMLTIDDISKDILRVPTLGVIPECPSVLQASNEGKPVILYDEAKAGQAYDDLVARFLGEDRPYRHIAVQPKGWLARLFGA
;
A
#
# COMPACT_ATOMS: atom_id res chain seq x y z
N MET A 1 -2.60 -19.08 8.21
CA MET A 1 -3.31 -20.15 7.48
C MET A 1 -4.70 -19.66 7.05
N LEU A 2 -4.77 -18.53 6.32
CA LEU A 2 -6.03 -17.81 6.01
C LEU A 2 -6.88 -18.48 4.92
N ASP A 3 -6.32 -19.41 4.16
CA ASP A 3 -6.90 -19.98 2.94
C ASP A 3 -7.26 -21.47 3.07
N SER A 4 -7.09 -22.08 4.24
CA SER A 4 -7.33 -23.51 4.47
C SER A 4 -8.81 -23.90 4.52
N LYS A 5 -9.73 -22.93 4.59
CA LYS A 5 -11.18 -23.16 4.71
C LYS A 5 -12.00 -22.31 3.73
N THR A 6 -11.52 -22.18 2.50
CA THR A 6 -12.30 -21.53 1.44
C THR A 6 -13.21 -22.55 0.77
N LYS A 7 -14.38 -22.13 0.28
CA LYS A 7 -15.31 -23.01 -0.43
C LYS A 7 -14.66 -23.80 -1.58
N LYS A 8 -13.74 -23.16 -2.31
CA LYS A 8 -12.94 -23.84 -3.35
C LYS A 8 -12.08 -24.97 -2.80
N VAL A 9 -11.44 -24.76 -1.66
CA VAL A 9 -10.63 -25.79 -1.00
C VAL A 9 -11.52 -26.92 -0.47
N GLU A 10 -12.65 -26.59 0.15
CA GLU A 10 -13.61 -27.59 0.66
C GLU A 10 -14.19 -28.47 -0.46
N HIS A 11 -14.35 -27.91 -1.66
CA HIS A 11 -14.85 -28.62 -2.84
C HIS A 11 -13.75 -29.21 -3.74
N ASN A 12 -12.48 -29.16 -3.34
CA ASN A 12 -11.33 -29.58 -4.16
C ASN A 12 -11.19 -28.85 -5.52
N GLU A 13 -11.70 -27.63 -5.63
CA GLU A 13 -11.63 -26.75 -6.82
C GLU A 13 -10.36 -25.86 -6.84
N GLY A 14 -9.39 -26.15 -5.98
CA GLY A 14 -8.13 -25.40 -5.86
C GLY A 14 -8.20 -24.25 -4.84
N ARG A 15 -7.34 -23.24 -5.03
CA ARG A 15 -7.20 -22.09 -4.09
C ARG A 15 -7.68 -20.79 -4.72
N ILE A 16 -8.11 -19.86 -3.87
CA ILE A 16 -8.47 -18.50 -4.27
C ILE A 16 -7.19 -17.70 -4.56
N ARG A 17 -7.20 -16.89 -5.62
CA ARG A 17 -6.14 -15.92 -5.89
C ARG A 17 -6.18 -14.82 -4.83
N LYS A 18 -5.06 -14.60 -4.15
CA LYS A 18 -4.93 -13.62 -3.07
C LYS A 18 -4.08 -12.44 -3.52
N HIS A 19 -4.48 -11.25 -3.09
CA HIS A 19 -3.74 -10.01 -3.26
C HIS A 19 -3.69 -9.28 -1.94
N LEU A 20 -2.54 -8.68 -1.62
CA LEU A 20 -2.35 -7.89 -0.42
C LEU A 20 -2.44 -6.40 -0.76
N CYS A 21 -3.30 -5.67 -0.04
CA CYS A 21 -3.32 -4.22 -0.04
C CYS A 21 -2.90 -3.74 1.34
N ILE A 22 -1.73 -3.08 1.42
CA ILE A 22 -1.23 -2.49 2.66
C ILE A 22 -1.75 -1.06 2.72
N THR A 23 -2.53 -0.71 3.74
CA THR A 23 -3.12 0.62 3.87
C THR A 23 -2.51 1.39 5.03
N ARG A 24 -2.57 2.73 4.94
CA ARG A 24 -2.00 3.65 5.93
C ARG A 24 -0.51 3.40 6.18
N PHE A 25 0.23 3.03 5.14
CA PHE A 25 1.67 2.83 5.25
C PHE A 25 2.36 4.16 5.52
N ASN A 26 3.26 4.17 6.49
CA ASN A 26 4.06 5.34 6.82
C ASN A 26 5.55 4.99 6.68
N PRO A 27 6.23 5.48 5.63
CA PRO A 27 7.61 5.09 5.36
C PRO A 27 8.59 5.55 6.45
N GLU A 28 8.33 6.69 7.11
CA GLU A 28 9.20 7.17 8.19
C GLU A 28 9.10 6.29 9.43
N ARG A 29 7.89 5.83 9.76
CA ARG A 29 7.68 4.91 10.89
C ARG A 29 8.25 3.52 10.61
N ALA A 30 8.19 3.07 9.35
CA ALA A 30 8.81 1.82 8.94
C ALA A 30 10.35 1.90 9.03
N ASP A 31 10.96 3.00 8.59
CA ASP A 31 12.41 3.24 8.68
C ASP A 31 12.89 3.28 10.15
N LYS A 32 12.09 3.84 11.05
CA LYS A 32 12.35 3.87 12.50
C LYS A 32 12.02 2.58 13.25
N GLN A 33 11.61 1.51 12.54
CA GLN A 33 11.17 0.24 13.14
C GLN A 33 9.95 0.37 14.09
N GLU A 34 9.20 1.47 14.02
CA GLU A 34 7.93 1.67 14.75
C GLU A 34 6.74 1.04 14.00
N MET A 35 6.98 0.61 12.77
CA MET A 35 6.03 -0.06 11.88
C MET A 35 6.77 -1.17 11.12
N LEU A 36 6.09 -2.27 10.83
CA LEU A 36 6.62 -3.34 9.98
C LEU A 36 6.89 -2.83 8.56
N THR A 37 7.94 -3.34 7.92
CA THR A 37 8.23 -3.02 6.52
C THR A 37 7.26 -3.76 5.60
N ILE A 38 7.17 -3.29 4.34
CA ILE A 38 6.36 -3.96 3.31
C ILE A 38 6.82 -5.42 3.11
N ASP A 39 8.12 -5.66 3.18
CA ASP A 39 8.70 -6.99 3.00
C ASP A 39 8.38 -7.91 4.19
N ASP A 40 8.48 -7.43 5.43
CA ASP A 40 8.10 -8.23 6.61
C ASP A 40 6.64 -8.69 6.49
N ILE A 41 5.74 -7.78 6.11
CA ILE A 41 4.31 -8.08 5.97
C ILE A 41 4.08 -9.07 4.82
N SER A 42 4.63 -8.78 3.64
CA SER A 42 4.28 -9.50 2.41
C SER A 42 5.02 -10.82 2.22
N LYS A 43 6.31 -10.87 2.55
CA LYS A 43 7.20 -12.01 2.30
C LYS A 43 7.35 -12.90 3.53
N ASP A 44 7.50 -12.32 4.71
CA ASP A 44 7.86 -13.10 5.90
C ASP A 44 6.62 -13.60 6.65
N ILE A 45 5.63 -12.71 6.85
CA ILE A 45 4.42 -13.02 7.64
C ILE A 45 3.32 -13.63 6.77
N LEU A 46 2.82 -12.89 5.78
CA LEU A 46 1.60 -13.28 5.06
C LEU A 46 1.87 -14.18 3.85
N ARG A 47 3.02 -14.03 3.19
CA ARG A 47 3.38 -14.75 1.95
C ARG A 47 2.30 -14.59 0.87
N VAL A 48 1.88 -13.35 0.65
CA VAL A 48 0.84 -12.97 -0.33
C VAL A 48 1.40 -11.86 -1.23
N PRO A 49 1.21 -11.94 -2.56
CA PRO A 49 1.69 -10.92 -3.47
C PRO A 49 1.00 -9.58 -3.19
N THR A 50 1.81 -8.55 -2.96
CA THR A 50 1.36 -7.17 -2.79
C THR A 50 0.79 -6.66 -4.11
N LEU A 51 -0.39 -6.06 -4.05
CA LEU A 51 -1.06 -5.43 -5.18
C LEU A 51 -1.04 -3.90 -5.06
N GLY A 52 -1.09 -3.39 -3.83
CA GLY A 52 -1.05 -1.96 -3.56
C GLY A 52 -0.51 -1.65 -2.18
N VAL A 53 0.12 -0.48 -2.06
CA VAL A 53 0.54 0.12 -0.81
C VAL A 53 0.03 1.55 -0.79
N ILE A 54 -0.95 1.81 0.08
CA ILE A 54 -1.62 3.11 0.19
C ILE A 54 -0.98 3.86 1.35
N PRO A 55 -0.33 5.01 1.10
CA PRO A 55 0.28 5.78 2.16
C PRO A 55 -0.77 6.36 3.11
N GLU A 56 -0.39 6.59 4.36
CA GLU A 56 -1.18 7.42 5.26
C GLU A 56 -1.31 8.84 4.66
N CYS A 57 -2.53 9.31 4.47
CA CYS A 57 -2.80 10.56 3.76
C CYS A 57 -4.04 11.27 4.31
N PRO A 58 -3.94 12.56 4.73
CA PRO A 58 -5.08 13.32 5.23
C PRO A 58 -6.24 13.45 4.23
N SER A 59 -5.95 13.41 2.92
CA SER A 59 -6.97 13.52 1.87
C SER A 59 -7.99 12.39 1.92
N VAL A 60 -7.67 11.24 2.52
CA VAL A 60 -8.62 10.13 2.68
C VAL A 60 -9.78 10.55 3.60
N LEU A 61 -9.48 11.24 4.70
CA LEU A 61 -10.51 11.75 5.62
C LEU A 61 -11.33 12.85 4.96
N GLN A 62 -10.67 13.77 4.24
CA GLN A 62 -11.37 14.81 3.49
C GLN A 62 -12.35 14.22 2.46
N ALA A 63 -11.88 13.28 1.63
CA ALA A 63 -12.70 12.63 0.61
C ALA A 63 -13.91 11.90 1.23
N SER A 64 -13.70 11.20 2.37
CA SER A 64 -14.78 10.57 3.13
C SER A 64 -15.83 11.56 3.61
N ASN A 65 -15.41 12.72 4.15
CA ASN A 65 -16.31 13.75 4.63
C ASN A 65 -17.10 14.41 3.49
N GLU A 66 -16.51 14.51 2.30
CA GLU A 66 -17.17 15.00 1.08
C GLU A 66 -18.05 13.94 0.38
N GLY A 67 -18.04 12.69 0.85
CA GLY A 67 -18.75 11.58 0.22
C GLY A 67 -18.19 11.20 -1.15
N LYS A 68 -16.92 11.50 -1.42
CA LYS A 68 -16.25 11.23 -2.70
C LYS A 68 -15.14 10.18 -2.53
N PRO A 69 -14.96 9.27 -3.50
CA PRO A 69 -13.80 8.38 -3.50
C PRO A 69 -12.48 9.15 -3.63
N VAL A 70 -11.49 8.83 -2.78
CA VAL A 70 -10.17 9.50 -2.78
C VAL A 70 -9.38 9.29 -4.08
N ILE A 71 -9.70 8.25 -4.87
CA ILE A 71 -9.08 8.03 -6.18
C ILE A 71 -9.36 9.17 -7.17
N LEU A 72 -10.42 9.96 -6.96
CA LEU A 72 -10.76 11.13 -7.79
C LEU A 72 -9.90 12.37 -7.47
N TYR A 73 -9.00 12.28 -6.49
CA TYR A 73 -8.11 13.37 -6.08
C TYR A 73 -6.73 13.09 -6.69
N ASP A 74 -6.54 13.46 -7.96
CA ASP A 74 -5.36 13.07 -8.77
C ASP A 74 -4.02 13.55 -8.19
N GLU A 75 -4.03 14.67 -7.45
CA GLU A 75 -2.86 15.21 -6.75
C GLU A 75 -2.61 14.55 -5.40
N ALA A 76 -3.58 13.81 -4.85
CA ALA A 76 -3.43 13.13 -3.59
C ALA A 76 -2.59 11.86 -3.73
N LYS A 77 -1.58 11.70 -2.86
CA LYS A 77 -0.74 10.49 -2.81
C LYS A 77 -1.56 9.21 -2.67
N ALA A 78 -2.62 9.24 -1.86
CA ALA A 78 -3.54 8.11 -1.72
C ALA A 78 -4.33 7.84 -3.01
N GLY A 79 -4.79 8.87 -3.71
CA GLY A 79 -5.52 8.72 -4.98
C GLY A 79 -4.63 8.06 -6.04
N GLN A 80 -3.43 8.60 -6.22
CA GLN A 80 -2.38 8.04 -7.08
C GLN A 80 -2.05 6.57 -6.75
N ALA A 81 -1.90 6.23 -5.47
CA ALA A 81 -1.59 4.86 -5.06
C ALA A 81 -2.75 3.88 -5.32
N TYR A 82 -4.01 4.33 -5.19
CA TYR A 82 -5.17 3.54 -5.56
C TYR A 82 -5.28 3.35 -7.07
N ASP A 83 -4.98 4.37 -7.87
CA ASP A 83 -4.91 4.26 -9.33
C ASP A 83 -3.86 3.20 -9.75
N ASP A 84 -2.67 3.22 -9.15
CA ASP A 84 -1.66 2.20 -9.43
C ASP A 84 -2.11 0.80 -9.00
N LEU A 85 -2.82 0.67 -7.88
CA LEU A 85 -3.37 -0.60 -7.42
C LEU A 85 -4.35 -1.16 -8.45
N VAL A 86 -5.27 -0.33 -8.95
CA VAL A 86 -6.25 -0.71 -9.98
C VAL A 86 -5.53 -1.11 -11.27
N ALA A 87 -4.55 -0.33 -11.73
CA ALA A 87 -3.77 -0.67 -12.91
C ALA A 87 -3.05 -2.02 -12.78
N ARG A 88 -2.40 -2.30 -11.64
CA ARG A 88 -1.80 -3.63 -11.37
C ARG A 88 -2.84 -4.74 -11.31
N PHE A 89 -4.03 -4.45 -10.80
CA PHE A 89 -5.13 -5.43 -10.78
C PHE A 89 -5.59 -5.80 -12.19
N LEU A 90 -5.57 -4.82 -13.10
CA LEU A 90 -5.89 -4.98 -14.51
C LEU A 90 -4.72 -5.55 -15.34
N GLY A 91 -3.55 -5.75 -14.74
CA GLY A 91 -2.39 -6.43 -15.33
C GLY A 91 -1.26 -5.51 -15.81
N GLU A 92 -1.33 -4.20 -15.54
CA GLU A 92 -0.23 -3.29 -15.82
C GLU A 92 0.90 -3.43 -14.80
N ASP A 93 2.15 -3.22 -15.23
CA ASP A 93 3.28 -3.10 -14.32
C ASP A 93 3.49 -1.61 -13.95
N ARG A 94 3.30 -1.29 -12.67
CA ARG A 94 3.48 0.07 -12.14
C ARG A 94 4.28 0.06 -10.84
N PRO A 95 5.26 0.96 -10.67
CA PRO A 95 6.03 1.04 -9.43
C PRO A 95 5.15 1.47 -8.25
N TYR A 96 5.49 1.05 -7.03
CA TYR A 96 4.83 1.59 -5.84
C TYR A 96 5.35 3.00 -5.55
N ARG A 97 4.48 3.99 -5.67
CA ARG A 97 4.79 5.39 -5.32
C ARG A 97 4.60 5.64 -3.82
N HIS A 98 5.28 6.65 -3.28
CA HIS A 98 5.08 7.16 -1.92
C HIS A 98 5.41 6.18 -0.76
N ILE A 99 6.23 5.15 -1.03
CA ILE A 99 6.62 4.13 -0.04
C ILE A 99 8.04 4.30 0.51
N ALA A 100 8.79 5.28 0.02
CA ALA A 100 10.16 5.55 0.46
C ALA A 100 10.21 6.86 1.26
N VAL A 101 11.12 6.92 2.24
CA VAL A 101 11.46 8.17 2.92
C VAL A 101 12.11 9.09 1.89
N GLN A 102 11.59 10.31 1.75
CA GLN A 102 12.21 11.32 0.89
C GLN A 102 13.54 11.74 1.53
N PRO A 103 14.68 11.59 0.83
CA PRO A 103 15.95 12.00 1.40
C PRO A 103 15.91 13.51 1.64
N LYS A 104 16.21 13.94 2.87
CA LYS A 104 16.41 15.37 3.16
C LYS A 104 17.48 15.88 2.20
N GLY A 105 17.14 16.90 1.41
CA GLY A 105 18.05 17.47 0.41
C GLY A 105 19.39 17.85 1.05
N TRP A 106 20.47 17.71 0.28
CA TRP A 106 21.84 18.00 0.72
C TRP A 106 21.98 19.40 1.36
N LEU A 107 21.21 20.39 0.90
CA LEU A 107 21.14 21.74 1.48
C LEU A 107 20.55 21.78 2.90
N ALA A 108 19.56 20.94 3.21
CA ALA A 108 18.97 20.86 4.55
C ALA A 108 19.94 20.25 5.57
N ARG A 109 20.98 19.52 5.12
CA ARG A 109 22.06 19.02 5.99
C ARG A 109 23.14 20.10 6.24
N LEU A 110 23.24 21.09 5.36
CA LEU A 110 24.22 22.19 5.44
C LEU A 110 23.70 23.42 6.21
N PHE A 111 22.39 23.68 6.21
CA PHE A 111 21.81 24.87 6.86
C PHE A 111 21.23 24.63 8.27
N GLY A 112 21.53 23.48 8.87
CA GLY A 112 21.07 23.15 10.23
C GLY A 112 19.60 22.73 10.24
N ALA A 113 19.31 21.72 11.06
CA ALA A 113 17.97 21.18 11.25
C ALA A 113 16.99 22.20 11.82
#